data_AF-A0A6A0A3P2-F1
#
_entry.id   AF-A0A6A0A3P2-F1
#
_cell.length_a   1.000
_cell.length_b   1.000
_cell.length_c   1.000
_cell.angle_alpha   90.00
_cell.angle_beta   90.00
_cell.angle_gamma   90.00
#
_symmetry.space_group_name_H-M   'P 1'
#
loop_
_entity.id
_entity.type
_entity.pdbx_description
1 polymer ?
#
loop_
_entity_poly.entity_id
_entity_poly.type
_entity_poly.pdbx_seq_one_letter_code
_entity_poly.pdbx_strand_id
1 'polypeptide(L)'
;LPHNDIAAQICRQAGLVDRSLSGEPPKAGHEAHKSEGGDQFAIVFAAMGVNMETAHFFKQDFEENGSLERTVLFLNLANDPTIERIITPRIALTTAEYLAYDCGYHVLVILTDMSSYADALREVSAAREEVPGRRGYPGYMYTDLATIYERAGRIEGRKGSITQLPILTMPNDDITHPIPDLTGYITEGQIYIERQLHNRQVYPPINVLPSLSRLMKSAIGEGMTR
;
A
#
# COMPACT_ATOMS: atom_id res chain seq x y z
N LEU A 1 3.46 4.66 15.83
CA LEU A 1 4.61 4.22 15.02
C LEU A 1 4.60 5.03 13.73
N PRO A 2 5.76 5.33 13.12
CA PRO A 2 5.85 6.20 11.95
C PRO A 2 5.46 5.47 10.64
N HIS A 3 4.39 4.68 10.65
CA HIS A 3 3.98 3.93 9.45
C HIS A 3 3.50 4.88 8.34
N ASN A 4 2.86 6.00 8.69
CA ASN A 4 2.43 7.02 7.74
C ASN A 4 3.63 7.76 7.11
N ASP A 5 4.65 8.08 7.91
CA ASP A 5 5.86 8.76 7.42
C ASP A 5 6.65 7.86 6.47
N ILE A 6 6.73 6.56 6.79
CA ILE A 6 7.36 5.55 5.92
C ILE A 6 6.56 5.39 4.64
N ALA A 7 5.23 5.33 4.71
CA ALA A 7 4.37 5.25 3.54
C ALA A 7 4.55 6.47 2.62
N ALA A 8 4.52 7.67 3.20
CA ALA A 8 4.80 8.91 2.48
C ALA A 8 6.20 8.89 1.85
N GLN A 9 7.22 8.42 2.58
CA GLN A 9 8.56 8.27 2.01
C GLN A 9 8.60 7.28 0.84
N ILE A 10 7.90 6.16 0.92
CA ILE A 10 7.81 5.20 -0.18
C ILE A 10 7.16 5.86 -1.39
N CYS A 11 6.06 6.60 -1.22
CA CYS A 11 5.42 7.36 -2.30
C CYS A 11 6.41 8.34 -2.97
N ARG A 12 7.12 9.13 -2.16
CA ARG A 12 8.09 10.12 -2.65
C ARG A 12 9.19 9.47 -3.47
N GLN A 13 9.68 8.32 -3.02
CA GLN A 13 10.81 7.64 -3.66
C GLN A 13 10.38 6.79 -4.85
N ALA A 14 9.15 6.28 -4.90
CA ALA A 14 8.68 5.37 -5.93
C ALA A 14 8.80 5.96 -7.36
N GLY A 15 8.50 7.26 -7.54
CA GLY A 15 8.64 7.93 -8.84
C GLY A 15 10.06 8.40 -9.19
N LEU A 16 11.00 8.37 -8.24
CA LEU A 16 12.36 8.87 -8.42
C LEU A 16 13.34 7.79 -8.88
N VAL A 17 13.05 6.50 -8.65
CA VAL A 17 13.97 5.39 -8.98
C VAL A 17 14.19 5.25 -10.49
N ASP A 18 13.22 5.62 -11.31
CA ASP A 18 13.35 5.58 -12.78
C ASP A 18 14.39 6.59 -13.31
N ARG A 19 14.68 7.65 -12.54
CA ARG A 19 15.68 8.68 -12.89
C ARG A 19 17.09 8.37 -12.38
N SER A 20 17.23 7.56 -11.33
CA SER A 20 18.57 7.23 -10.80
C SER A 20 19.25 6.12 -11.59
N LEU A 21 18.48 5.21 -12.20
CA LEU A 21 18.98 4.20 -13.14
C LEU A 21 19.38 4.81 -14.50
N SER A 22 18.78 5.93 -14.91
CA SER A 22 19.12 6.64 -16.15
C SER A 22 20.31 7.61 -16.00
N GLY A 23 20.87 7.78 -14.80
CA GLY A 23 22.09 8.59 -14.57
C GLY A 23 21.91 10.11 -14.76
N GLU A 24 20.68 10.61 -14.87
CA GLU A 24 20.45 12.05 -15.07
C GLU A 24 20.42 12.81 -13.73
N PRO A 25 21.17 13.91 -13.58
CA PRO A 25 21.18 14.70 -12.35
C PRO A 25 19.82 15.39 -12.13
N PRO A 26 19.44 15.67 -10.87
CA PRO A 26 18.20 16.36 -10.55
C PRO A 26 18.27 17.82 -11.07
N LYS A 27 17.66 18.08 -12.23
CA LYS A 27 17.45 19.45 -12.71
C LYS A 27 16.26 20.05 -11.97
N ALA A 28 16.54 21.06 -11.14
CA ALA A 28 15.52 21.94 -10.59
C ALA A 28 14.90 22.76 -11.73
N GLY A 29 13.67 22.45 -12.12
CA GLY A 29 12.96 23.17 -13.18
C GLY A 29 11.73 22.43 -13.70
N HIS A 30 10.61 23.13 -13.77
CA HIS A 30 9.31 22.70 -14.26
C HIS A 30 9.33 22.38 -15.77
N GLU A 31 9.81 21.22 -16.19
CA GLU A 31 9.52 20.73 -17.53
C GLU A 31 9.17 19.24 -17.50
N ALA A 32 7.89 18.95 -17.73
CA ALA A 32 7.36 17.63 -18.04
C ALA A 32 7.91 17.19 -19.41
N HIS A 33 9.18 16.80 -19.44
CA HIS A 33 9.72 16.07 -20.57
C HIS A 33 9.01 14.70 -20.64
N LYS A 34 8.13 14.57 -21.63
CA LYS A 34 7.69 13.27 -22.16
C LYS A 34 8.96 12.51 -22.56
N SER A 35 9.39 11.59 -21.71
CA SER A 35 10.35 10.56 -22.11
C SER A 35 9.65 9.69 -23.15
N GLU A 36 10.03 9.85 -24.42
CA GLU A 36 9.66 8.93 -25.49
C GLU A 36 10.32 7.57 -25.20
N GLY A 37 9.63 6.75 -24.41
CA GLY A 37 10.10 5.43 -23.96
C GLY A 37 10.09 5.20 -22.45
N GLY A 38 9.73 6.20 -21.64
CA GLY A 38 9.60 6.04 -20.19
C GLY A 38 8.31 5.32 -19.80
N ASP A 39 8.43 4.21 -19.09
CA ASP A 39 7.32 3.46 -18.53
C ASP A 39 6.45 4.38 -17.67
N GLN A 40 5.19 4.54 -18.04
CA GLN A 40 4.31 5.52 -17.40
C GLN A 40 3.93 5.01 -16.00
N PHE A 41 4.38 5.71 -14.96
CA PHE A 41 4.14 5.35 -13.56
C PHE A 41 2.99 6.16 -12.96
N ALA A 42 2.07 5.49 -12.26
CA ALA A 42 0.95 6.09 -11.54
C ALA A 42 0.87 5.57 -10.10
N ILE A 43 0.36 6.40 -9.20
CA ILE A 43 0.15 6.01 -7.80
C ILE A 43 -1.35 6.01 -7.52
N VAL A 44 -1.83 4.96 -6.86
CA VAL A 44 -3.18 4.91 -6.31
C VAL A 44 -3.07 4.79 -4.80
N PHE A 45 -3.52 5.82 -4.10
CA PHE A 45 -3.48 5.87 -2.65
C PHE A 45 -4.89 5.74 -2.09
N ALA A 46 -5.13 4.75 -1.24
CA ALA A 46 -6.41 4.51 -0.59
C ALA A 46 -6.26 4.56 0.93
N ALA A 47 -6.88 5.57 1.54
CA ALA A 47 -6.97 5.76 2.97
C ALA A 47 -8.33 5.29 3.50
N MET A 48 -8.35 4.47 4.55
CA MET A 48 -9.51 3.81 5.13
C MET A 48 -9.56 4.08 6.63
N GLY A 49 -10.59 4.80 7.08
CA GLY A 49 -10.76 5.14 8.49
C GLY A 49 -9.61 5.93 9.07
N VAL A 50 -8.99 6.81 8.27
CA VAL A 50 -7.88 7.65 8.72
C VAL A 50 -8.40 8.91 9.44
N ASN A 51 -7.62 9.42 10.38
CA ASN A 51 -7.91 10.69 11.02
C ASN A 51 -7.76 11.84 10.02
N MET A 52 -8.52 12.93 10.25
CA MET A 52 -8.42 14.15 9.43
C MET A 52 -6.98 14.66 9.32
N GLU A 53 -6.24 14.67 10.44
CA GLU A 53 -4.83 15.11 10.46
C GLU A 53 -3.95 14.24 9.55
N THR A 54 -4.15 12.93 9.57
CA THR A 54 -3.43 11.99 8.71
C THR A 54 -3.79 12.18 7.24
N ALA A 55 -5.07 12.39 6.94
CA ALA A 55 -5.51 12.69 5.57
C ALA A 55 -4.91 14.00 5.06
N HIS A 56 -4.88 15.04 5.90
CA HIS A 56 -4.23 16.32 5.59
C HIS A 56 -2.73 16.17 5.37
N PHE A 57 -2.05 15.40 6.22
CA PHE A 57 -0.63 15.10 6.08
C PHE A 57 -0.31 14.46 4.72
N PHE A 58 -1.04 13.42 4.32
CA PHE A 58 -0.83 12.78 3.03
C PHE A 58 -1.13 13.74 1.87
N LYS A 59 -2.24 14.48 1.93
CA LYS A 59 -2.59 15.43 0.88
C LYS A 59 -1.50 16.50 0.70
N GLN A 60 -1.02 17.08 1.80
CA GLN A 60 0.04 18.08 1.78
C GLN A 60 1.34 17.49 1.23
N ASP A 61 1.72 16.28 1.67
CA ASP A 61 2.92 15.62 1.14
C ASP A 61 2.80 15.36 -0.38
N PHE A 62 1.65 14.91 -0.87
CA PHE A 62 1.45 14.72 -2.31
C PHE A 62 1.46 16.04 -3.12
N GLU A 63 0.96 17.14 -2.53
CA GLU A 63 1.00 18.48 -3.12
C GLU A 63 2.43 19.04 -3.17
N GLU A 64 3.18 18.96 -2.06
CA GLU A 64 4.56 19.47 -1.96
C GLU A 64 5.53 18.73 -2.89
N ASN A 65 5.33 17.42 -3.09
CA ASN A 65 6.19 16.60 -3.94
C ASN A 65 5.80 16.65 -5.43
N GLY A 66 4.79 17.43 -5.82
CA GLY A 66 4.33 17.52 -7.21
C GLY A 66 3.83 16.19 -7.80
N SER A 67 3.55 15.20 -6.95
CA SER A 67 3.13 13.87 -7.36
C SER A 67 1.61 13.76 -7.51
N LEU A 68 0.87 14.79 -7.08
CA LEU A 68 -0.59 14.83 -7.15
C LEU A 68 -1.12 14.66 -8.59
N GLU A 69 -0.42 15.18 -9.60
CA GLU A 69 -0.82 15.05 -11.01
C GLU A 69 -0.84 13.59 -11.51
N ARG A 70 -0.09 12.70 -10.86
CA ARG A 70 0.05 11.28 -11.22
C ARG A 70 -0.53 10.35 -10.16
N THR A 71 -1.24 10.90 -9.17
CA THR A 71 -1.77 10.15 -8.03
C THR A 71 -3.28 10.24 -8.00
N VAL A 72 -3.94 9.09 -7.90
CA VAL A 72 -5.37 9.02 -7.58
C VAL A 72 -5.50 8.79 -6.08
N LEU A 73 -6.16 9.71 -5.37
CA LEU A 73 -6.41 9.58 -3.93
C LEU A 73 -7.86 9.19 -3.66
N PHE A 74 -8.03 8.11 -2.92
CA PHE A 74 -9.29 7.72 -2.28
C PHE A 74 -9.14 7.92 -0.78
N LEU A 75 -9.94 8.82 -0.20
CA LEU A 75 -9.89 9.13 1.23
C LEU A 75 -11.22 8.78 1.87
N ASN A 76 -11.21 7.82 2.80
CA ASN A 76 -12.29 7.55 3.73
C ASN A 76 -11.80 7.89 5.14
N LEU A 77 -12.48 8.85 5.75
CA LEU A 77 -12.16 9.38 7.06
C LEU A 77 -12.77 8.51 8.17
N ALA A 78 -12.26 8.66 9.40
CA ALA A 78 -12.76 7.92 10.56
C ALA A 78 -14.25 8.21 10.87
N ASN A 79 -14.75 9.40 10.52
CA ASN A 79 -16.15 9.81 10.68
C ASN A 79 -17.07 9.35 9.53
N ASP A 80 -16.51 8.85 8.43
CA ASP A 80 -17.30 8.38 7.29
C ASP A 80 -17.88 6.98 7.59
N PRO A 81 -19.00 6.60 6.93
CA PRO A 81 -19.66 5.32 7.16
C PRO A 81 -18.75 4.11 6.98
N THR A 82 -18.93 3.11 7.84
CA THR A 82 -18.19 1.83 7.81
C THR A 82 -18.31 1.11 6.46
N ILE A 83 -19.45 1.25 5.77
CA ILE A 83 -19.65 0.65 4.45
C ILE A 83 -18.76 1.28 3.37
N GLU A 84 -18.54 2.59 3.42
CA GLU A 84 -17.64 3.28 2.48
C GLU A 84 -16.21 2.78 2.67
N ARG A 85 -15.78 2.59 3.93
CA ARG A 85 -14.47 2.04 4.27
C ARG A 85 -14.20 0.68 3.63
N ILE A 86 -15.21 -0.18 3.58
CA ILE A 86 -15.12 -1.52 2.96
C ILE A 86 -15.08 -1.43 1.43
N ILE A 87 -15.72 -0.41 0.85
CA ILE A 87 -15.79 -0.21 -0.61
C ILE A 87 -14.54 0.49 -1.15
N THR A 88 -13.94 1.42 -0.39
CA THR A 88 -12.75 2.20 -0.75
C THR A 88 -11.63 1.38 -1.41
N PRO A 89 -11.12 0.27 -0.82
CA PRO A 89 -10.05 -0.50 -1.44
C PRO A 89 -10.51 -1.19 -2.72
N ARG A 90 -11.78 -1.54 -2.84
CA ARG A 90 -12.33 -2.17 -4.05
C ARG A 90 -12.35 -1.19 -5.22
N ILE A 91 -12.76 0.07 -4.99
CA ILE A 91 -12.75 1.13 -6.00
C ILE A 91 -11.31 1.51 -6.38
N ALA A 92 -10.42 1.61 -5.39
CA ALA A 92 -9.01 1.90 -5.62
C ALA A 92 -8.35 0.83 -6.50
N LEU A 93 -8.60 -0.44 -6.22
CA LEU A 93 -8.07 -1.55 -7.02
C LEU A 93 -8.66 -1.61 -8.42
N THR A 94 -9.96 -1.36 -8.59
CA THR A 94 -10.56 -1.29 -9.93
C THR A 94 -9.96 -0.15 -10.75
N THR A 95 -9.69 1.00 -10.12
CA THR A 95 -8.98 2.11 -10.77
C THR A 95 -7.56 1.70 -11.15
N ALA A 96 -6.85 1.00 -10.26
CA ALA A 96 -5.49 0.51 -10.53
C ALA A 96 -5.44 -0.50 -11.67
N GLU A 97 -6.42 -1.41 -11.75
CA GLU A 97 -6.54 -2.38 -12.84
C GLU A 97 -6.77 -1.72 -14.19
N TYR A 98 -7.66 -0.72 -14.24
CA TYR A 98 -7.88 0.06 -15.46
C TYR A 98 -6.59 0.76 -15.91
N LEU A 99 -5.91 1.46 -15.00
CA LEU A 99 -4.66 2.15 -15.32
C LEU A 99 -3.56 1.19 -15.75
N ALA A 100 -3.40 0.05 -15.06
CA ALA A 100 -2.34 -0.90 -15.35
C ALA A 100 -2.61 -1.68 -16.65
N TYR A 101 -3.81 -2.20 -16.81
CA TYR A 101 -4.08 -3.20 -17.82
C TYR A 101 -4.70 -2.65 -19.09
N ASP A 102 -5.50 -1.58 -19.00
CA ASP A 102 -6.12 -0.95 -20.17
C ASP A 102 -5.28 0.23 -20.67
N CYS A 103 -4.72 1.03 -19.77
CA CYS A 103 -3.85 2.15 -20.14
C CYS A 103 -2.35 1.80 -20.20
N GLY A 104 -1.94 0.64 -19.68
CA GLY A 104 -0.56 0.15 -19.77
C GLY A 104 0.43 0.79 -18.78
N TYR A 105 -0.04 1.38 -17.69
CA TYR A 105 0.80 2.03 -16.68
C TYR A 105 1.39 1.03 -15.68
N HIS A 106 2.51 1.37 -15.06
CA HIS A 106 2.97 0.73 -13.84
C HIS A 106 2.34 1.44 -12.64
N VAL A 107 1.52 0.72 -11.89
CA VAL A 107 0.70 1.29 -10.82
C VAL A 107 1.19 0.80 -9.47
N LEU A 108 1.52 1.75 -8.59
CA LEU A 108 1.74 1.48 -7.17
C LEU A 108 0.47 1.77 -6.39
N VAL A 109 -0.12 0.74 -5.78
CA VAL A 109 -1.31 0.84 -4.95
C VAL A 109 -0.90 0.78 -3.48
N ILE A 110 -1.23 1.81 -2.71
CA ILE A 110 -0.99 1.87 -1.28
C ILE A 110 -2.33 1.89 -0.57
N LEU A 111 -2.54 0.91 0.31
CA LEU A 111 -3.76 0.75 1.09
C LEU A 111 -3.44 0.98 2.57
N THR A 112 -4.02 1.98 3.21
CA THR A 112 -3.80 2.29 4.63
C THR A 112 -5.11 2.68 5.32
N ASP A 113 -5.52 2.21 6.49
CA ASP A 113 -4.97 1.11 7.27
C ASP A 113 -5.88 -0.12 7.11
N MET A 114 -5.30 -1.28 6.77
CA MET A 114 -6.04 -2.54 6.65
C MET A 114 -6.64 -3.01 7.99
N SER A 115 -6.17 -2.49 9.12
CA SER A 115 -6.72 -2.76 10.45
C SER A 115 -8.08 -2.08 10.62
N SER A 116 -8.18 -0.81 10.20
CA SER A 116 -9.45 -0.07 10.15
C SER A 116 -10.45 -0.73 9.20
N TYR A 117 -9.95 -1.31 8.09
CA TYR A 117 -10.76 -2.13 7.20
C TYR A 117 -11.28 -3.40 7.89
N ALA A 118 -10.41 -4.14 8.58
CA ALA A 118 -10.79 -5.36 9.29
C ALA A 118 -11.79 -5.10 10.41
N ASP A 119 -11.63 -4.00 11.15
CA ASP A 119 -12.57 -3.58 12.18
C ASP A 119 -13.92 -3.17 11.58
N ALA A 120 -13.92 -2.48 10.43
CA ALA A 120 -15.15 -2.19 9.69
C ALA A 120 -15.87 -3.46 9.25
N LEU A 121 -15.12 -4.44 8.73
CA LEU A 121 -15.67 -5.73 8.31
C LEU A 121 -16.29 -6.48 9.51
N ARG A 122 -15.61 -6.45 10.66
CA ARG A 122 -16.10 -7.00 11.93
C ARG A 122 -17.39 -6.34 12.39
N GLU A 123 -17.47 -5.01 12.34
CA GLU A 123 -18.67 -4.25 12.71
C GLU A 123 -19.87 -4.62 11.82
N VAL A 124 -19.67 -4.71 10.50
CA VAL A 124 -20.73 -5.12 9.57
C VAL A 124 -21.18 -6.55 9.80
N SER A 125 -20.25 -7.48 10.05
CA SER A 125 -20.57 -8.88 10.34
C SER A 125 -21.35 -9.02 11.66
N ALA A 126 -20.95 -8.28 12.70
CA ALA A 126 -21.67 -8.23 13.97
C ALA A 126 -23.08 -7.64 13.83
N ALA A 127 -23.24 -6.57 13.04
CA ALA A 127 -24.53 -5.96 12.76
C ALA A 127 -25.48 -6.89 11.97
N ARG A 128 -24.93 -7.85 11.22
CA ARG A 128 -25.69 -8.89 10.50
C ARG A 128 -25.98 -10.13 11.36
N GLU A 129 -25.56 -10.14 12.62
CA GLU A 129 -25.69 -11.29 13.53
C GLU A 129 -25.07 -12.58 12.97
N GLU A 130 -23.99 -12.45 12.19
CA GLU A 130 -23.24 -13.59 11.68
C GLU A 130 -22.47 -14.28 12.81
N VAL A 131 -22.23 -15.59 12.67
CA VAL A 131 -21.44 -16.34 13.66
C VAL A 131 -19.98 -15.86 13.59
N PRO A 132 -19.43 -15.28 14.67
CA PRO A 132 -18.08 -14.76 14.66
C PRO A 132 -17.06 -15.90 14.61
N GLY A 133 -15.95 -15.66 13.92
CA GLY A 133 -14.76 -16.50 13.94
C GLY A 133 -13.83 -16.17 15.11
N ARG A 134 -12.54 -16.03 14.82
CA ARG A 134 -11.52 -15.74 15.85
C ARG A 134 -11.57 -14.26 16.27
N ARG A 135 -11.53 -14.00 17.58
CA ARG A 135 -11.51 -12.65 18.18
C ARG A 135 -12.62 -11.72 17.67
N GLY A 136 -13.77 -12.28 17.27
CA GLY A 136 -14.93 -11.51 16.79
C GLY A 136 -14.91 -11.15 15.30
N TYR A 137 -13.84 -11.45 14.56
CA TYR A 137 -13.79 -11.23 13.10
C TYR A 137 -14.63 -12.28 12.35
N PRO A 138 -15.17 -11.94 11.16
CA PRO A 138 -15.95 -12.88 10.36
C PRO A 138 -15.15 -14.12 9.95
N GLY A 139 -15.82 -15.26 9.83
CA GLY A 139 -15.19 -16.51 9.38
C GLY A 139 -14.59 -16.43 7.97
N TYR A 140 -15.11 -15.54 7.12
CA TYR A 140 -14.64 -15.31 5.75
C TYR A 140 -13.52 -14.25 5.64
N MET A 141 -12.97 -13.75 6.75
CA MET A 141 -11.96 -12.68 6.74
C MET A 141 -10.74 -13.01 5.84
N TYR A 142 -10.28 -14.27 5.84
CA TYR A 142 -9.20 -14.70 4.96
C TYR A 142 -9.57 -14.52 3.48
N THR A 143 -10.74 -15.03 3.09
CA THR A 143 -11.21 -14.95 1.71
C THR A 143 -11.47 -13.51 1.29
N ASP A 144 -12.03 -12.69 2.17
CA ASP A 144 -12.30 -11.27 1.88
C ASP A 144 -11.01 -10.46 1.70
N LEU A 145 -10.01 -10.65 2.57
CA LEU A 145 -8.68 -10.05 2.39
C LEU A 145 -8.00 -10.55 1.10
N ALA A 146 -8.15 -11.84 0.77
CA ALA A 146 -7.63 -12.39 -0.48
C ALA A 146 -8.25 -11.73 -1.71
N THR A 147 -9.55 -11.36 -1.68
CA THR A 147 -10.16 -10.61 -2.80
C THR A 147 -9.51 -9.25 -3.06
N ILE A 148 -8.81 -8.68 -2.08
CA ILE A 148 -8.07 -7.42 -2.20
C ILE A 148 -6.62 -7.72 -2.62
N TYR A 149 -5.92 -8.55 -1.86
CA TYR A 149 -4.48 -8.77 -2.03
C TYR A 149 -4.10 -9.54 -3.30
N GLU A 150 -4.96 -10.43 -3.79
CA GLU A 150 -4.72 -11.20 -5.02
C GLU A 150 -4.92 -10.35 -6.29
N ARG A 151 -5.43 -9.12 -6.18
CA ARG A 151 -5.58 -8.18 -7.31
C ARG A 151 -4.29 -7.40 -7.57
N ALA A 152 -3.15 -8.08 -7.46
CA ALA A 152 -1.81 -7.55 -7.67
C ALA A 152 -1.06 -8.43 -8.67
N GLY A 153 -0.09 -7.85 -9.39
CA GLY A 153 0.80 -8.61 -10.28
C GLY A 153 0.84 -8.11 -11.72
N ARG A 154 1.34 -8.98 -12.59
CA ARG A 154 1.52 -8.73 -14.04
C ARG A 154 0.72 -9.75 -14.83
N ILE A 155 0.14 -9.31 -15.94
CA ILE A 155 -0.57 -10.17 -16.88
C ILE A 155 0.33 -10.40 -18.10
N GLU A 156 0.49 -11.66 -18.51
CA GLU A 156 1.23 -12.00 -19.72
C GLU A 156 0.63 -11.31 -20.96
N GLY A 157 1.48 -10.67 -21.76
CA GLY A 157 1.05 -9.93 -22.94
C GLY A 157 0.55 -8.51 -22.68
N ARG A 158 0.45 -8.06 -21.41
CA ARG A 158 0.19 -6.66 -21.05
C ARG A 158 1.44 -6.00 -20.48
N LYS A 159 1.65 -4.71 -20.78
CA LYS A 159 2.85 -3.97 -20.34
C LYS A 159 2.79 -3.57 -18.87
N GLY A 160 1.64 -3.09 -18.42
CA GLY A 160 1.48 -2.56 -17.07
C GLY A 160 1.51 -3.62 -15.97
N SER A 161 1.65 -3.13 -14.74
CA SER A 161 1.75 -3.95 -13.54
C SER A 161 1.07 -3.28 -12.37
N ILE A 162 0.55 -4.08 -11.44
CA ILE A 162 0.03 -3.58 -10.16
C ILE A 162 0.94 -4.06 -9.04
N THR A 163 1.57 -3.13 -8.34
CA THR A 163 2.32 -3.39 -7.13
C THR A 163 1.49 -2.92 -5.94
N GLN A 164 1.14 -3.82 -5.03
CA GLN A 164 0.39 -3.47 -3.82
C GLN A 164 1.30 -3.35 -2.60
N LEU A 165 1.08 -2.31 -1.81
CA LEU A 165 1.68 -2.10 -0.49
C LEU A 165 0.56 -1.85 0.54
N PRO A 166 -0.04 -2.92 1.09
CA PRO A 166 -0.98 -2.79 2.18
C PRO A 166 -0.24 -2.49 3.49
N ILE A 167 -0.72 -1.47 4.19
CA ILE A 167 -0.21 -1.03 5.49
C ILE A 167 -1.23 -1.44 6.54
N LEU A 168 -0.75 -2.09 7.59
CA LEU A 168 -1.55 -2.46 8.74
C LEU A 168 -0.87 -2.09 10.05
N THR A 169 -1.65 -1.65 11.03
CA THR A 169 -1.21 -1.46 12.40
C THR A 169 -1.55 -2.68 13.26
N MET A 170 -0.54 -3.32 13.83
CA MET A 170 -0.74 -4.46 14.72
C MET A 170 -1.35 -4.00 16.07
N PRO A 171 -2.50 -4.55 16.48
CA PRO A 171 -3.05 -4.28 17.81
C PRO A 171 -2.09 -4.79 18.89
N ASN A 172 -1.72 -3.92 19.84
CA ASN A 172 -0.79 -4.24 20.93
C ASN A 172 0.58 -4.78 20.49
N ASP A 173 1.03 -4.46 19.26
CA ASP A 173 2.24 -5.02 18.65
C ASP A 173 2.25 -6.57 18.60
N ASP A 174 1.06 -7.21 18.60
CA ASP A 174 0.89 -8.66 18.56
C ASP A 174 0.86 -9.17 17.11
N ILE A 175 1.96 -9.77 16.65
CA ILE A 175 2.04 -10.41 15.32
C ILE A 175 1.11 -11.62 15.18
N THR A 176 0.70 -12.23 16.30
CA THR A 176 -0.24 -13.38 16.29
C THR A 176 -1.69 -12.93 16.20
N HIS A 177 -1.94 -11.62 16.14
CA HIS A 177 -3.27 -11.08 15.93
C HIS A 177 -3.82 -11.54 14.57
N PRO A 178 -5.13 -11.88 14.45
CA PRO A 178 -5.70 -12.38 13.20
C PRO A 178 -5.46 -11.48 11.97
N ILE A 179 -5.38 -10.16 12.15
CA ILE A 179 -5.08 -9.21 11.07
C ILE A 179 -3.69 -9.47 10.46
N PRO A 180 -2.56 -9.25 11.18
CA PRO A 180 -1.23 -9.50 10.62
C PRO A 180 -0.99 -10.97 10.25
N ASP A 181 -1.54 -11.92 11.01
CA ASP A 181 -1.42 -13.35 10.73
C ASP A 181 -2.01 -13.70 9.35
N LEU A 182 -3.27 -13.34 9.11
CA LEU A 182 -3.93 -13.61 7.83
C LEU A 182 -3.32 -12.80 6.68
N THR A 183 -2.93 -11.55 6.91
CA THR A 183 -2.23 -10.78 5.87
C THR A 183 -0.91 -11.45 5.48
N GLY A 184 -0.08 -11.89 6.43
CA GLY A 184 1.19 -12.56 6.13
C GLY A 184 1.04 -13.93 5.46
N TYR A 185 -0.10 -14.60 5.63
CA TYR A 185 -0.44 -15.81 4.88
C TYR A 185 -0.74 -15.55 3.40
N ILE A 186 -1.32 -14.39 3.08
CA ILE A 186 -1.77 -14.05 1.73
C ILE A 186 -0.69 -13.27 0.97
N THR A 187 -0.04 -12.31 1.60
CA THR A 187 0.93 -11.44 0.92
C THR A 187 2.26 -12.16 0.65
N GLU A 188 2.95 -11.72 -0.40
CA GLU A 188 4.23 -12.29 -0.82
C GLU A 188 5.43 -11.86 0.04
N GLY A 189 5.17 -11.50 1.29
CA GLY A 189 6.14 -10.93 2.20
C GLY A 189 5.54 -9.82 3.04
N GLN A 190 6.37 -9.29 3.94
CA GLN A 190 6.01 -8.21 4.83
C GLN A 190 7.27 -7.44 5.23
N ILE A 191 7.11 -6.14 5.47
CA ILE A 191 8.14 -5.28 6.04
C ILE A 191 7.69 -4.95 7.46
N TYR A 192 8.43 -5.44 8.44
CA TYR A 192 8.08 -5.31 9.86
C TYR A 192 8.71 -4.06 10.46
N ILE A 193 7.86 -3.18 10.99
CA ILE A 193 8.28 -1.97 11.69
C ILE A 193 8.31 -2.25 13.19
N GLU A 194 9.47 -2.09 13.82
CA GLU A 194 9.67 -2.41 15.23
C GLU A 194 9.69 -1.16 16.11
N ARG A 195 8.87 -1.16 17.17
CA ARG A 195 8.80 -0.08 18.16
C ARG A 195 10.12 0.13 18.90
N GLN A 196 10.85 -0.92 19.20
CA GLN A 196 12.13 -0.81 19.92
C GLN A 196 13.18 -0.04 19.12
N LEU A 197 13.29 -0.28 17.81
CA LEU A 197 14.19 0.46 16.92
C LEU A 197 13.77 1.93 16.84
N HIS A 198 12.47 2.19 16.74
CA HIS A 198 11.94 3.55 16.73
C HIS A 198 12.25 4.30 18.03
N ASN A 199 12.08 3.66 19.19
CA ASN A 199 12.40 4.24 20.49
C ASN A 199 13.90 4.53 20.66
N ARG A 200 14.76 3.82 19.92
CA ARG A 200 16.21 4.07 19.83
C ARG A 200 16.58 5.15 18.80
N GLN A 201 15.59 5.85 18.23
CA GLN A 201 15.79 6.88 17.21
C GLN A 201 16.47 6.35 15.92
N VAL A 202 16.32 5.06 15.63
CA VAL A 202 16.80 4.47 14.37
C VAL A 202 15.74 4.66 13.29
N TYR A 203 16.13 5.20 12.14
CA TYR A 203 15.24 5.45 11.01
C TYR A 203 15.82 4.90 9.69
N PRO A 204 15.05 4.13 8.89
CA PRO A 204 13.71 3.62 9.19
C PRO A 204 13.76 2.46 10.22
N PRO A 205 12.79 2.36 11.16
CA PRO A 205 12.78 1.34 12.21
C PRO A 205 12.32 -0.05 11.71
N ILE A 206 12.98 -0.59 10.68
CA ILE A 206 12.66 -1.87 10.06
C ILE A 206 13.46 -2.99 10.73
N ASN A 207 12.77 -4.03 11.20
CA ASN A 207 13.44 -5.24 11.68
C ASN A 207 13.60 -6.25 10.53
N VAL A 208 14.84 -6.55 10.18
CA VAL A 208 15.19 -7.43 9.06
C VAL A 208 14.85 -8.91 9.30
N LEU A 209 14.68 -9.35 10.56
CA LEU A 209 14.46 -10.76 10.87
C LEU A 209 13.03 -11.24 10.55
N PRO A 210 11.96 -10.57 11.01
CA PRO A 210 10.58 -10.92 10.63
C PRO A 210 10.17 -10.33 9.27
N SER A 211 10.96 -9.41 8.71
CA SER A 211 10.72 -8.90 7.35
C SER A 211 11.15 -9.92 6.30
N LEU A 212 10.35 -10.10 5.26
CA LEU A 212 10.60 -11.05 4.20
C LEU A 212 10.04 -10.53 2.87
N SER A 213 10.74 -10.83 1.77
CA SER A 213 10.20 -10.75 0.42
C SER A 213 10.36 -12.11 -0.24
N ARG A 214 9.25 -12.76 -0.61
CA ARG A 214 9.27 -14.09 -1.24
C ARG A 214 9.84 -14.04 -2.65
N LEU A 215 9.61 -12.94 -3.37
CA LEU A 215 10.09 -12.72 -4.73
C LEU A 215 11.53 -12.16 -4.81
N MET A 216 12.21 -11.94 -3.69
CA MET A 216 13.57 -11.41 -3.67
C MET A 216 14.53 -12.20 -4.59
N LYS A 217 14.43 -13.52 -4.58
CA LYS A 217 15.28 -14.40 -5.40
C LYS A 217 15.14 -14.16 -6.90
N SER A 218 14.00 -13.64 -7.35
CA SER A 218 13.72 -13.35 -8.75
C SER A 218 14.33 -12.02 -9.22
N ALA A 219 14.76 -11.16 -8.29
CA ALA A 219 15.30 -9.83 -8.58
C ALA A 219 16.81 -9.68 -8.29
N ILE A 220 17.41 -10.64 -7.58
CA ILE A 220 18.83 -10.63 -7.23
C ILE A 220 19.64 -11.55 -8.14
N GLY A 221 20.87 -11.16 -8.48
CA GLY A 221 21.81 -12.00 -9.23
C GLY A 221 22.56 -11.24 -10.33
N GLU A 222 23.54 -11.93 -10.92
CA GLU A 222 24.35 -11.42 -12.03
C GLU A 222 23.45 -11.08 -13.24
N GLY A 223 23.46 -9.81 -13.65
CA GLY A 223 22.70 -9.31 -14.79
C GLY A 223 21.33 -8.67 -14.46
N MET A 224 20.90 -8.65 -13.19
CA MET A 224 19.69 -7.95 -12.74
C MET A 224 20.02 -6.76 -11.83
N THR A 225 20.83 -6.98 -10.80
CA THR A 225 21.11 -5.94 -9.78
C THR A 225 22.59 -5.76 -9.46
N ARG A 226 23.47 -6.68 -9.89
CA ARG A 226 24.93 -6.56 -9.88
C ARG A 226 25.56 -7.37 -10.99
#